data_AF-A0A8S9TPZ4-F1
#
_entry.id   AF-A0A8S9TPZ4-F1
#
_cell.length_a   1.000
_cell.length_b   1.000
_cell.length_c   1.000
_cell.angle_alpha   90.00
_cell.angle_beta   90.00
_cell.angle_gamma   90.00
#
_symmetry.space_group_name_H-M   'P 1'
#
loop_
_entity.id
_entity.type
_entity.pdbx_description
1 polymer ?
#
loop_
_entity_poly.entity_id
_entity_poly.type
_entity_poly.pdbx_seq_one_letter_code
_entity_poly.pdbx_strand_id
1 'polypeptide(L)'
;MMPKSMAEKKEVVQWIEKNGGVPTPAAVYFKNERGWKVSETQVQYWWKQRTAIKAAPALRNRLTGTSAEPRLSEIEDILFDQVLFRRSAKEKVSRDWIRDAGQRLAASELGGTNFVASDRWVNGFMRRYGLSLRRITILPC
;
A
#
# COMPACT_ATOMS: atom_id res chain seq x y z
N MET A 1 5.57 11.58 -8.08
CA MET A 1 4.91 11.70 -6.76
C MET A 1 5.38 10.53 -5.93
N MET A 2 6.01 10.75 -4.76
CA MET A 2 6.61 9.63 -4.04
C MET A 2 5.55 8.80 -3.32
N PRO A 3 5.58 7.47 -3.46
CA PRO A 3 4.71 6.57 -2.71
C PRO A 3 5.05 6.70 -1.22
N LYS A 4 4.02 6.81 -0.38
CA LYS A 4 4.16 6.87 1.08
C LYS A 4 4.12 5.47 1.66
N SER A 5 4.88 5.24 2.72
CA SER A 5 4.93 3.93 3.40
C SER A 5 3.58 3.58 4.03
N MET A 6 3.32 2.30 4.24
CA MET A 6 2.10 1.84 4.91
C MET A 6 1.94 2.40 6.32
N ALA A 7 3.06 2.61 7.03
CA ALA A 7 3.06 3.22 8.35
C ALA A 7 2.53 4.67 8.32
N GLU A 8 2.99 5.47 7.36
CA GLU A 8 2.52 6.85 7.19
C GLU A 8 1.04 6.89 6.78
N LYS A 9 0.61 6.00 5.87
CA LYS A 9 -0.81 5.90 5.48
C LYS A 9 -1.71 5.58 6.67
N LYS A 10 -1.27 4.67 7.54
CA LYS A 10 -2.00 4.33 8.77
C LYS A 10 -2.07 5.49 9.75
N GLU A 11 -0.98 6.24 9.89
CA GLU A 11 -0.94 7.44 10.74
C GLU A 11 -1.98 8.47 10.27
N VAL A 12 -2.10 8.68 8.95
CA VAL A 12 -3.13 9.57 8.40
C VAL A 12 -4.54 9.06 8.71
N VAL A 13 -4.82 7.77 8.49
CA VAL A 13 -6.14 7.19 8.79
C VAL A 13 -6.50 7.31 10.27
N GLN A 14 -5.55 7.02 11.17
CA GLN A 14 -5.76 7.15 12.62
C GLN A 14 -5.99 8.61 13.04
N TRP A 15 -5.26 9.55 12.44
CA TRP A 15 -5.47 10.97 12.71
C TRP A 15 -6.88 11.41 12.28
N ILE A 16 -7.35 11.01 11.10
CA ILE A 16 -8.68 11.36 10.61
C ILE A 16 -9.77 10.80 11.54
N GLU A 17 -9.64 9.55 12.01
CA GLU A 17 -10.60 8.96 12.96
C GLU A 17 -10.66 9.72 14.28
N LYS A 18 -9.51 10.12 14.82
CA LYS A 18 -9.42 10.87 16.07
C LYS A 18 -10.02 12.28 15.94
N ASN A 19 -9.97 12.87 14.74
CA ASN A 19 -10.42 14.23 14.46
C ASN A 19 -11.79 14.29 13.77
N GLY A 20 -12.68 13.33 14.07
CA GLY A 20 -14.08 13.38 13.65
C GLY A 20 -14.38 12.81 12.26
N GLY A 21 -13.43 12.12 11.62
CA GLY A 21 -13.66 11.38 10.37
C GLY A 21 -13.62 12.23 9.11
N VAL A 22 -13.16 13.49 9.18
CA VAL A 22 -13.09 14.42 8.04
C VAL A 22 -11.69 14.42 7.43
N PRO A 23 -11.51 14.08 6.14
CA PRO A 23 -10.17 14.00 5.51
C PRO A 23 -9.52 15.36 5.22
N THR A 24 -10.30 16.39 4.92
CA THR A 24 -9.80 17.71 4.46
C THR A 24 -8.82 18.36 5.43
N PRO A 25 -9.07 18.41 6.76
CA PRO A 25 -8.13 18.96 7.73
C PRO A 25 -6.79 18.20 7.81
N ALA A 26 -6.78 16.90 7.49
CA ALA A 26 -5.58 16.09 7.63
C ALA A 26 -4.50 16.48 6.61
N ALA A 27 -4.88 16.83 5.38
CA ALA A 27 -3.91 17.27 4.37
C ALA A 27 -3.15 18.52 4.81
N VAL A 28 -3.85 19.47 5.44
CA VAL A 28 -3.26 20.70 5.99
C VAL A 28 -2.37 20.38 7.19
N TYR A 29 -2.85 19.54 8.12
CA TYR A 29 -2.09 19.12 9.28
C TYR A 29 -0.76 18.46 8.90
N PHE A 30 -0.78 17.42 8.06
CA PHE A 30 0.44 16.70 7.67
C PHE A 30 1.38 17.54 6.80
N LYS A 31 0.86 18.52 6.05
CA LYS A 31 1.69 19.48 5.33
C LYS A 31 2.42 20.43 6.28
N ASN A 32 1.72 20.99 7.27
CA ASN A 32 2.26 22.03 8.15
C ASN A 32 3.09 21.45 9.30
N GLU A 33 2.60 20.42 9.98
CA GLU A 33 3.22 19.87 11.19
C GLU A 33 4.32 18.84 10.88
N ARG A 34 4.18 18.10 9.77
CA ARG A 34 5.12 17.03 9.38
C ARG A 34 5.95 17.38 8.15
N GLY A 35 5.67 18.50 7.48
CA GLY A 35 6.37 18.91 6.25
C GLY A 35 6.13 17.96 5.07
N TRP A 36 5.08 17.14 5.11
CA TRP A 36 4.84 16.14 4.07
C TRP A 36 4.21 16.77 2.81
N LYS A 37 4.69 16.38 1.63
CA LYS A 37 4.07 16.72 0.34
C LYS A 37 2.89 15.79 0.05
N VAL A 38 1.75 16.01 0.71
CA VAL A 38 0.51 15.24 0.53
C VAL A 38 -0.59 16.16 0.00
N SER A 39 -1.34 15.68 -0.98
CA SER A 39 -2.51 16.39 -1.54
C SER A 39 -3.81 15.96 -0.87
N GLU A 40 -4.82 16.82 -0.88
CA GLU A 40 -6.13 16.50 -0.29
C GLU A 40 -6.79 15.30 -0.96
N THR A 41 -6.69 15.19 -2.29
CA THR A 41 -7.20 14.05 -3.06
C THR A 41 -6.56 12.73 -2.63
N GLN A 42 -5.27 12.75 -2.30
CA GLN A 42 -4.55 11.57 -1.81
C GLN A 42 -5.02 11.15 -0.41
N VAL A 43 -5.23 12.12 0.49
CA VAL A 43 -5.79 11.85 1.82
C VAL A 43 -7.21 11.28 1.71
N GLN A 44 -8.05 11.88 0.87
CA GLN A 44 -9.40 11.38 0.61
C GLN A 44 -9.36 9.95 0.05
N TYR A 45 -8.44 9.66 -0.86
CA TYR A 45 -8.25 8.31 -1.40
C TYR A 45 -7.88 7.30 -0.31
N TRP A 46 -6.90 7.62 0.55
CA TRP A 46 -6.54 6.76 1.68
C TRP A 46 -7.70 6.57 2.66
N TRP A 47 -8.48 7.62 2.91
CA TRP A 47 -9.69 7.53 3.73
C TRP A 47 -10.75 6.61 3.15
N LYS A 48 -10.96 6.64 1.82
CA LYS A 48 -11.85 5.70 1.12
C LYS A 48 -11.36 4.25 1.26
N GLN A 49 -10.05 4.04 1.22
CA GLN A 49 -9.42 2.72 1.37
C GLN A 49 -9.06 2.36 2.83
N ARG A 50 -9.53 3.13 3.83
CA ARG A 50 -9.11 3.02 5.24
C ARG A 50 -9.19 1.61 5.81
N THR A 51 -10.21 0.83 5.45
CA THR A 51 -10.38 -0.55 5.91
C THR A 51 -9.24 -1.44 5.44
N ALA A 52 -8.82 -1.30 4.18
CA ALA A 52 -7.71 -2.06 3.61
C ALA A 52 -6.36 -1.59 4.18
N ILE A 53 -6.17 -0.27 4.33
CA ILE A 53 -4.95 0.31 4.92
C ILE A 53 -4.78 -0.11 6.38
N LYS A 54 -5.87 -0.18 7.16
CA LYS A 54 -5.84 -0.67 8.54
C LYS A 54 -5.48 -2.15 8.62
N ALA A 55 -6.06 -2.96 7.75
CA ALA A 55 -5.83 -4.41 7.69
C ALA A 55 -4.44 -4.78 7.17
N ALA A 56 -3.85 -3.96 6.29
CA ALA A 56 -2.50 -4.15 5.81
C ALA A 56 -1.50 -4.12 6.98
N PRO A 57 -0.44 -4.92 6.98
CA PRO A 57 0.56 -4.91 8.03
C PRO A 57 1.32 -3.58 7.98
N ALA A 58 1.55 -2.97 9.14
CA ALA A 58 2.50 -1.87 9.23
C ALA A 58 3.89 -2.51 9.22
N LEU A 59 4.41 -2.87 8.05
CA LEU A 59 5.80 -3.33 7.98
C LEU A 59 6.70 -2.17 8.41
N ARG A 60 7.08 -2.16 9.67
CA ARG A 60 8.31 -1.53 10.14
C ARG A 60 9.34 -2.64 10.18
N ASN A 61 10.46 -2.45 9.50
CA ASN A 61 11.62 -3.35 9.38
C ASN A 61 12.05 -4.02 10.69
N ARG A 62 11.33 -5.03 11.15
CA ARG A 62 11.82 -5.91 12.21
C ARG A 62 11.27 -7.32 12.01
N LEU A 63 11.89 -8.00 11.06
CA LEU A 63 12.04 -9.44 11.14
C LEU A 63 13.48 -9.71 11.53
N THR A 64 13.69 -9.88 12.83
CA THR A 64 14.80 -10.67 13.35
C THR A 64 14.70 -12.06 12.72
N GLY A 65 15.67 -12.41 11.87
CA GLY A 65 15.81 -13.73 11.29
C GLY A 65 15.71 -13.73 9.76
N THR A 66 16.88 -13.70 9.12
CA THR A 66 17.15 -14.32 7.81
C THR A 66 16.69 -13.54 6.57
N SER A 67 17.54 -12.56 6.20
CA SER A 67 17.86 -12.10 4.84
C SER A 67 16.72 -11.77 3.85
N ALA A 68 16.32 -10.50 3.78
CA ALA A 68 16.36 -9.66 2.57
C ALA A 68 15.72 -8.29 2.83
N GLU A 69 16.60 -7.29 2.94
CA GLU A 69 16.48 -5.88 2.54
C GLU A 69 15.17 -5.07 2.75
N PRO A 70 15.25 -3.93 3.47
CA PRO A 70 14.22 -2.88 3.55
C PRO A 70 13.53 -2.52 2.22
N ARG A 71 14.26 -2.64 1.10
CA ARG A 71 13.78 -2.27 -0.24
C ARG A 71 12.61 -3.11 -0.74
N LEU A 72 12.52 -4.38 -0.31
CA LEU A 72 11.40 -5.25 -0.73
C LEU A 72 10.06 -4.82 -0.09
N SER A 73 10.08 -4.30 1.13
CA SER A 73 8.87 -3.79 1.78
C SER A 73 8.32 -2.54 1.09
N GLU A 74 9.20 -1.66 0.61
CA GLU A 74 8.81 -0.47 -0.15
C GLU A 74 8.15 -0.85 -1.48
N ILE A 75 8.70 -1.85 -2.17
CA ILE A 75 8.12 -2.39 -3.42
C ILE A 75 6.75 -3.02 -3.17
N GLU A 76 6.59 -3.75 -2.07
CA GLU A 76 5.29 -4.32 -1.69
C GLU A 76 4.26 -3.24 -1.36
N ASP A 77 4.67 -2.15 -0.70
CA ASP A 77 3.80 -1.01 -0.42
C ASP A 77 3.35 -0.29 -1.70
N ILE A 78 4.26 -0.11 -2.66
CA ILE A 78 3.95 0.48 -3.98
C ILE A 78 3.01 -0.45 -4.76
N LEU A 79 3.30 -1.76 -4.77
CA LEU A 79 2.46 -2.74 -5.44
C LEU A 79 1.06 -2.80 -4.84
N PHE A 80 0.95 -2.70 -3.52
CA PHE A 80 -0.34 -2.67 -2.84
C PHE A 80 -1.16 -1.44 -3.22
N ASP A 81 -0.54 -0.27 -3.38
CA ASP A 81 -1.24 0.92 -3.89
C ASP A 81 -1.80 0.69 -5.31
N GLN A 82 -1.04 0.04 -6.18
CA GLN A 82 -1.54 -0.31 -7.52
C GLN A 82 -2.71 -1.30 -7.46
N VAL A 83 -2.66 -2.27 -6.53
CA VAL A 83 -3.78 -3.19 -6.27
C VAL A 83 -5.02 -2.42 -5.83
N LEU A 84 -4.89 -1.48 -4.89
CA LEU A 84 -6.01 -0.66 -4.42
C LEU A 84 -6.57 0.22 -5.54
N PHE A 85 -5.70 0.83 -6.36
CA PHE A 85 -6.10 1.66 -7.48
C PHE A 85 -6.92 0.86 -8.49
N ARG A 86 -6.42 -0.31 -8.92
CA ARG A 86 -7.14 -1.20 -9.84
C ARG A 86 -8.47 -1.69 -9.27
N ARG A 87 -8.50 -2.08 -7.99
CA ARG A 87 -9.75 -2.47 -7.33
C ARG A 87 -10.76 -1.33 -7.29
N SER A 88 -10.31 -0.09 -7.07
CA SER A 88 -11.19 1.08 -7.12
C SER A 88 -11.71 1.37 -8.54
N ALA A 89 -10.92 1.04 -9.57
CA ALA A 89 -11.31 1.09 -10.98
C ALA A 89 -12.13 -0.15 -11.44
N LYS A 90 -12.49 -1.07 -10.52
CA LYS A 90 -13.18 -2.34 -10.80
C LYS A 90 -12.42 -3.27 -11.77
N GLU A 91 -11.11 -3.08 -11.89
CA GLU A 91 -10.25 -3.95 -12.70
C GLU A 91 -9.90 -5.24 -11.97
N LYS A 92 -9.76 -6.33 -12.73
CA LYS A 92 -9.37 -7.63 -12.19
C LYS A 92 -7.90 -7.60 -11.76
N VAL A 93 -7.65 -7.96 -10.52
CA VAL A 93 -6.30 -8.21 -9.97
C VAL A 93 -6.10 -9.72 -9.90
N SER A 94 -5.38 -10.28 -10.88
CA SER A 94 -4.99 -11.71 -10.90
C SER A 94 -3.63 -11.93 -10.24
N ARG A 95 -3.30 -13.19 -9.90
CA ARG A 95 -1.97 -13.56 -9.41
C ARG A 95 -0.87 -13.24 -10.43
N ASP A 96 -1.15 -13.48 -11.71
CA ASP A 96 -0.22 -13.19 -12.81
C ASP A 96 0.02 -11.69 -12.94
N TRP A 97 -1.03 -10.88 -12.74
CA TRP A 97 -0.89 -9.43 -12.73
C TRP A 97 -0.02 -8.97 -11.55
N ILE A 98 -0.24 -9.51 -10.34
CA ILE A 98 0.60 -9.20 -9.16
C ILE A 98 2.06 -9.58 -9.43
N ARG A 99 2.29 -10.73 -10.07
CA ARG A 99 3.64 -11.19 -10.46
C ARG A 99 4.31 -10.22 -11.41
N ASP A 100 3.66 -9.90 -12.53
CA ASP A 100 4.19 -9.00 -13.55
C ASP A 100 4.43 -7.59 -13.00
N ALA A 101 3.47 -7.04 -12.25
CA ALA A 101 3.62 -5.73 -11.61
C ALA A 101 4.76 -5.70 -10.58
N GLY A 102 4.87 -6.73 -9.72
CA GLY A 102 5.97 -6.84 -8.76
C GLY A 102 7.33 -6.97 -9.43
N GLN A 103 7.43 -7.72 -10.53
CA GLN A 103 8.66 -7.87 -11.30
C GLN A 103 9.10 -6.54 -11.95
N ARG A 104 8.14 -5.80 -12.54
CA ARG A 104 8.41 -4.48 -13.15
C ARG A 104 8.84 -3.45 -12.11
N LEU A 105 8.18 -3.42 -10.95
CA LEU A 105 8.56 -2.52 -9.86
C LEU A 105 9.95 -2.83 -9.33
N ALA A 106 10.27 -4.11 -9.10
CA ALA A 106 11.61 -4.50 -8.69
C ALA A 106 12.68 -4.15 -9.74
N ALA A 107 12.38 -4.32 -11.03
CA ALA A 107 13.30 -3.92 -12.10
C ALA A 107 13.55 -2.41 -12.13
N SER A 108 12.52 -1.60 -11.90
CA SER A 108 12.59 -0.12 -11.85
C SER A 108 13.33 0.38 -10.61
N GLU A 109 12.98 -0.14 -9.43
CA GLU A 109 13.44 0.42 -8.14
C GLU A 109 14.74 -0.20 -7.64
N LEU A 110 15.04 -1.47 -7.98
CA LEU A 110 16.22 -2.19 -7.46
C LEU A 110 17.40 -2.26 -8.43
N GLY A 111 17.27 -1.77 -9.66
CA GLY A 111 18.41 -1.63 -10.58
C GLY A 111 19.20 -2.92 -10.81
N GLY A 112 18.53 -4.03 -11.16
CA GLY A 112 19.20 -5.27 -11.59
C GLY A 112 19.38 -6.35 -10.51
N THR A 113 18.74 -6.23 -9.35
CA THR A 113 18.67 -7.38 -8.41
C THR A 113 17.88 -8.54 -9.01
N ASN A 114 18.31 -9.78 -8.74
CA ASN A 114 17.62 -11.04 -9.11
C ASN A 114 16.32 -11.28 -8.32
N PHE A 115 15.50 -10.24 -8.14
CA PHE A 115 14.18 -10.41 -7.57
C PHE A 115 13.32 -11.23 -8.53
N VAL A 116 12.72 -12.30 -8.03
CA VAL A 116 11.79 -13.14 -8.78
C VAL A 116 10.47 -13.12 -8.04
N ALA A 117 9.43 -12.61 -8.70
CA ALA A 117 8.05 -12.64 -8.21
C ALA A 117 7.44 -14.06 -8.25
N SER A 118 8.09 -15.01 -7.58
CA SER A 118 7.68 -16.42 -7.51
C SER A 118 6.28 -16.58 -6.93
N ASP A 119 5.62 -17.72 -7.18
CA ASP A 119 4.33 -18.04 -6.57
C ASP A 119 4.36 -17.98 -5.03
N ARG A 120 5.49 -18.36 -4.43
CA ARG A 120 5.70 -18.27 -2.99
C ARG A 120 5.68 -16.82 -2.51
N TRP A 121 6.35 -15.93 -3.24
CA TRP A 121 6.35 -14.50 -2.93
C TRP A 121 4.96 -13.89 -3.13
N VAL A 122 4.27 -14.19 -4.24
CA VAL A 122 2.90 -13.71 -4.49
C VAL A 122 1.94 -14.18 -3.40
N ASN A 123 2.00 -15.46 -3.00
CA ASN A 123 1.20 -15.98 -1.88
C ASN A 123 1.51 -15.26 -0.56
N GLY A 124 2.79 -15.01 -0.29
CA GLY A 124 3.24 -14.26 0.88
C GLY A 124 2.70 -12.82 0.89
N PHE A 125 2.82 -12.10 -0.23
CA PHE A 125 2.29 -10.75 -0.42
C PHE A 125 0.78 -10.73 -0.20
N MET A 126 0.03 -11.63 -0.87
CA MET A 126 -1.41 -11.70 -0.72
C MET A 126 -1.82 -11.98 0.73
N ARG A 127 -1.13 -12.90 1.42
CA ARG A 127 -1.39 -13.22 2.83
C ARG A 127 -1.07 -12.04 3.75
N ARG A 128 0.06 -11.35 3.54
CA ARG A 128 0.46 -10.18 4.32
C ARG A 128 -0.59 -9.09 4.20
N TYR A 129 -0.95 -8.70 2.99
CA TYR A 129 -1.87 -7.58 2.73
C TYR A 129 -3.36 -7.96 2.77
N GLY A 130 -3.70 -9.16 3.25
CA GLY A 130 -5.10 -9.62 3.36
C GLY A 130 -5.84 -9.69 2.03
N LEU A 131 -5.12 -9.87 0.92
CA LEU A 131 -5.70 -9.95 -0.42
C LEU A 131 -6.26 -11.36 -0.65
N SER A 132 -7.57 -11.47 -0.85
CA SER A 132 -8.19 -12.69 -1.37
C SER A 132 -8.61 -12.51 -2.83
N LEU A 133 -8.42 -13.55 -3.65
CA LEU A 133 -8.92 -13.58 -5.05
C LEU A 133 -10.45 -13.69 -5.11
N ARG A 134 -11.10 -14.13 -4.02
CA ARG A 134 -12.53 -14.46 -3.98
C ARG A 134 -13.45 -13.28 -3.69
N ARG A 135 -12.94 -12.06 -3.60
CA ARG A 135 -13.79 -10.92 -3.28
C ARG A 135 -13.53 -9.80 -4.27
N ILE A 136 -14.32 -9.81 -5.34
CA ILE A 136 -14.85 -8.57 -5.90
C ILE A 136 -15.66 -7.94 -4.77
N THR A 137 -14.98 -7.29 -3.83
CA THR A 137 -15.63 -6.42 -2.88
C THR A 137 -15.93 -5.18 -3.69
N ILE A 138 -17.08 -5.21 -4.36
CA ILE A 138 -17.78 -4.00 -4.73
C ILE A 138 -17.90 -3.25 -3.39
N LEU A 139 -17.06 -2.23 -3.19
CA LEU A 139 -17.25 -1.32 -2.07
C LEU A 139 -18.59 -0.62 -2.36
N PRO A 140 -19.62 -0.76 -1.51
CA PRO A 140 -20.80 0.07 -1.65
C PRO A 140 -20.35 1.54 -1.50
N CYS A 141 -20.92 2.38 -2.34
CA CYS A 141 -20.63 3.81 -2.45
C CYS A 141 -20.83 4.55 -1.13
#